data_AF-A0A5N5G754-F1
#
_entry.id   AF-A0A5N5G754-F1
#
_cell.length_a   1.000
_cell.length_b   1.000
_cell.length_c   1.000
_cell.angle_alpha   90.00
_cell.angle_beta   90.00
_cell.angle_gamma   90.00
#
_symmetry.space_group_name_H-M   'P 1'
#
loop_
_entity.id
_entity.type
_entity.pdbx_description
1 polymer ?
#
loop_
_entity_poly.entity_id
_entity_poly.type
_entity_poly.pdbx_seq_one_letter_code
_entity_poly.pdbx_strand_id
1 'polypeptide(L)'
;MLFLLKTCHKFKARRDLESKTEDVYVRPGNEIAEQLHATMVEKGDDVLQEATSQLPSETPMEDVTLPEDVGFQITTEVLDQKYGRRHGKVVRGMGKARVRETGASSSKSTTGEVNALKEEVTTLKGQLAAQDEQIKAQSEQMRAQSEHIKAENEQMRAENEQMRAQMSMIVQALAVSGLQIQLPAPDLTPPSTSQPPHLPDTQ
;
A
#
# COMPACT_ATOMS: atom_id res chain seq x y z
N MET A 1 -6.77 3.04 62.68
CA MET A 1 -5.31 3.10 62.46
C MET A 1 -4.74 1.83 61.82
N LEU A 2 -5.00 0.62 62.36
CA LEU A 2 -4.51 -0.64 61.75
C LEU A 2 -4.87 -0.82 60.26
N PHE A 3 -6.07 -0.39 59.85
CA PHE A 3 -6.50 -0.47 58.45
C PHE A 3 -5.65 0.42 57.53
N LEU A 4 -5.42 1.68 57.91
CA LEU A 4 -4.59 2.62 57.14
C LEU A 4 -3.12 2.19 57.06
N LEU A 5 -2.56 1.62 58.13
CA LEU A 5 -1.21 1.06 58.10
C LEU A 5 -1.10 -0.13 57.13
N LYS A 6 -2.05 -1.08 57.19
CA LYS A 6 -2.07 -2.23 56.26
C LYS A 6 -2.15 -1.77 54.80
N THR A 7 -2.96 -0.75 54.50
CA THR A 7 -3.08 -0.20 53.14
C THR A 7 -1.82 0.53 52.67
N CYS A 8 -1.16 1.32 53.54
CA CYS A 8 0.08 2.01 53.18
C CYS A 8 1.23 1.03 52.89
N HIS A 9 1.31 -0.08 53.63
CA HIS A 9 2.36 -1.07 53.41
C HIS A 9 2.08 -1.95 52.19
N LYS A 10 0.82 -2.28 51.90
CA LYS A 10 0.43 -2.90 50.63
C LYS A 10 0.84 -2.01 49.45
N PHE A 11 0.70 -0.69 49.58
CA PHE A 11 1.12 0.26 48.54
C PHE A 11 2.65 0.32 48.35
N LYS A 12 3.43 0.27 49.44
CA LYS A 12 4.90 0.25 49.37
C LYS A 12 5.42 -1.04 48.72
N ALA A 13 4.92 -2.19 49.15
CA ALA A 13 5.33 -3.47 48.58
C ALA A 13 4.87 -3.66 47.12
N ARG A 14 3.74 -3.06 46.74
CA ARG A 14 3.30 -2.98 45.34
C ARG A 14 4.28 -2.17 44.48
N ARG A 15 4.76 -1.03 44.97
CA ARG A 15 5.76 -0.21 44.27
C ARG A 15 7.10 -0.95 44.10
N ASP A 16 7.53 -1.68 45.12
CA ASP A 16 8.77 -2.46 45.07
C ASP A 16 8.66 -3.66 44.10
N LEU A 17 7.46 -4.24 43.96
CA LEU A 17 7.17 -5.29 42.96
C LEU A 17 7.07 -4.70 41.54
N GLU A 18 6.42 -3.55 41.38
CA GLU A 18 6.27 -2.85 40.10
C GLU A 18 7.63 -2.46 39.52
N SER A 19 8.54 -1.94 40.36
CA SER A 19 9.94 -1.67 39.99
C SER A 19 10.71 -2.92 39.52
N LYS A 20 10.38 -4.11 40.03
CA LYS A 20 10.98 -5.38 39.59
C LYS A 20 10.38 -5.93 38.29
N THR A 21 9.21 -5.42 37.88
CA THR A 21 8.53 -5.80 36.63
C THR A 21 8.66 -4.73 35.52
N GLU A 22 9.15 -3.53 35.84
CA GLU A 22 9.36 -2.40 34.91
C GLU A 22 10.38 -2.66 33.81
N ASP A 23 11.24 -3.68 33.93
CA ASP A 23 12.16 -4.09 32.86
C ASP A 23 11.44 -4.66 31.61
N VAL A 24 10.11 -4.85 31.68
CA VAL A 24 9.28 -5.33 30.56
C VAL A 24 8.73 -4.13 29.77
N TYR A 25 9.43 -3.74 28.70
CA TYR A 25 8.94 -2.74 27.76
C TYR A 25 7.70 -3.26 26.99
N VAL A 26 6.55 -2.64 27.22
CA VAL A 26 5.29 -2.91 26.49
C VAL A 26 5.14 -1.87 25.37
N ARG A 27 5.13 -2.33 24.11
CA ARG A 27 4.89 -1.46 22.95
C ARG A 27 3.41 -1.01 22.96
N PRO A 28 3.11 0.31 23.04
CA PRO A 28 1.74 0.80 23.07
C PRO A 28 0.97 0.48 21.78
N GLY A 29 -0.33 0.16 21.89
CA GLY A 29 -1.19 -0.13 20.73
C GLY A 29 -1.11 -1.57 20.21
N ASN A 30 -0.61 -2.49 21.04
CA ASN A 30 -0.72 -3.93 20.82
C ASN A 30 -1.59 -4.52 21.93
N GLU A 31 -2.81 -4.90 21.59
CA GLU A 31 -3.81 -5.39 22.53
C GLU A 31 -3.33 -6.64 23.27
N ILE A 32 -2.50 -7.48 22.63
CA ILE A 32 -1.95 -8.70 23.25
C ILE A 32 -0.91 -8.34 24.33
N ALA A 33 -0.06 -7.35 24.06
CA ALA A 33 0.97 -6.91 25.00
C ALA A 33 0.35 -6.19 26.21
N GLU A 34 -0.70 -5.41 25.97
CA GLU A 34 -1.48 -4.74 27.01
C GLU A 34 -2.23 -5.74 27.90
N GLN A 35 -2.87 -6.75 27.31
CA GLN A 35 -3.52 -7.84 28.05
C GLN A 35 -2.52 -8.64 28.89
N LEU A 36 -1.31 -8.88 28.36
CA LEU A 36 -0.27 -9.60 29.08
C LEU A 36 0.18 -8.81 30.32
N HIS A 37 0.42 -7.51 30.17
CA HIS A 37 0.79 -6.63 31.27
C HIS A 37 -0.30 -6.56 32.34
N ALA A 38 -1.58 -6.42 31.94
CA ALA A 38 -2.69 -6.43 32.88
C ALA A 38 -2.75 -7.71 33.71
N THR A 39 -2.57 -8.88 33.08
CA THR A 39 -2.51 -10.17 33.78
C THR A 39 -1.30 -10.28 34.71
N MET A 40 -0.14 -9.72 34.34
CA MET A 40 1.05 -9.71 35.20
C MET A 40 0.83 -8.87 36.47
N VAL A 41 0.19 -7.71 36.34
CA VAL A 41 -0.13 -6.84 37.47
C VAL A 41 -1.12 -7.51 38.42
N GLU A 42 -2.20 -8.10 37.88
CA GLU A 42 -3.20 -8.83 38.68
C GLU A 42 -2.55 -9.99 39.47
N LYS A 43 -1.68 -10.76 38.82
CA LYS A 43 -0.97 -11.86 39.45
C LYS A 43 0.07 -11.41 40.48
N GLY A 44 0.71 -10.26 40.25
CA GLY A 44 1.57 -9.64 41.24
C GLY A 44 0.81 -9.21 42.50
N ASP A 45 -0.41 -8.69 42.35
CA ASP A 45 -1.28 -8.33 43.47
C ASP A 45 -1.70 -9.58 44.28
N ASP A 46 -1.95 -10.71 43.62
CA ASP A 46 -2.25 -12.00 44.27
C ASP A 46 -1.07 -12.52 45.08
N VAL A 47 0.15 -12.53 44.50
CA VAL A 47 1.38 -12.96 45.18
C VAL A 47 1.65 -12.06 46.40
N LEU A 48 1.43 -10.76 46.26
CA LEU A 48 1.58 -9.82 47.36
C LEU A 48 0.55 -10.08 48.47
N GLN A 49 -0.70 -10.36 48.11
CA GLN A 49 -1.74 -10.72 49.06
C GLN A 49 -1.43 -12.03 49.79
N GLU A 50 -0.92 -13.03 49.08
CA GLU A 50 -0.48 -14.30 49.66
C GLU A 50 0.66 -14.10 50.66
N ALA A 51 1.71 -13.35 50.28
CA ALA A 51 2.83 -13.03 51.15
C ALA A 51 2.39 -12.31 52.43
N THR A 52 1.44 -11.37 52.32
CA THR A 52 0.87 -10.69 53.49
C THR A 52 -0.01 -11.58 54.36
N SER A 53 -0.56 -12.67 53.83
CA SER A 53 -1.38 -13.64 54.58
C SER A 53 -0.52 -14.65 55.34
N GLN A 54 0.71 -14.90 54.89
CA GLN A 54 1.67 -15.80 55.56
C GLN A 54 2.35 -15.16 56.79
N LEU A 55 2.26 -13.84 56.96
CA LEU A 55 2.83 -13.15 58.12
C LEU A 55 1.83 -13.10 59.29
N PRO A 56 2.19 -13.55 60.50
CA PRO A 56 1.34 -13.42 61.68
C PRO A 56 1.15 -11.94 62.03
N SER A 57 -0.06 -11.58 62.48
CA SER A 57 -0.53 -10.19 62.66
C SER A 57 0.28 -9.31 63.64
N GLU A 58 1.38 -9.79 64.23
CA GLU A 58 2.13 -9.12 65.30
C GLU A 58 3.64 -8.88 65.03
N THR A 59 4.14 -9.04 63.79
CA THR A 59 5.57 -8.80 63.49
C THR A 59 5.79 -7.42 62.80
N PRO A 60 6.80 -6.62 63.19
CA PRO A 60 7.05 -5.29 62.59
C PRO A 60 7.52 -5.35 61.12
N MET A 61 6.53 -5.18 60.25
CA MET A 61 6.40 -4.52 58.93
C MET A 61 7.58 -4.02 58.06
N GLU A 62 8.85 -4.23 58.40
CA GLU A 62 9.99 -3.94 57.50
C GLU A 62 10.41 -5.15 56.64
N ASP A 63 9.88 -6.36 56.93
CA ASP A 63 10.49 -7.62 56.48
C ASP A 63 9.59 -8.48 55.57
N VAL A 64 8.79 -7.85 54.70
CA VAL A 64 8.18 -8.58 53.57
C VAL A 64 9.30 -8.82 52.55
N THR A 65 10.12 -9.83 52.80
CA THR A 65 11.21 -10.22 51.91
C THR A 65 10.61 -10.86 50.64
N LEU A 66 10.34 -10.05 49.63
CA LEU A 66 9.96 -10.57 48.31
C LEU A 66 11.20 -11.20 47.67
N PRO A 67 11.11 -12.46 47.19
CA PRO A 67 12.19 -13.08 46.44
C PRO A 67 12.70 -12.16 45.33
N GLU A 68 14.01 -12.17 45.10
CA GLU A 68 14.63 -11.36 44.04
C GLU A 68 14.11 -11.75 42.65
N ASP A 69 13.66 -13.00 42.50
CA ASP A 69 13.16 -13.59 41.26
C ASP A 69 11.62 -13.57 41.12
N VAL A 70 10.88 -12.94 42.04
CA VAL A 70 9.40 -12.93 42.03
C VAL A 70 8.84 -12.38 40.71
N GLY A 71 9.46 -11.35 40.13
CA GLY A 71 9.06 -10.80 38.83
C GLY A 71 9.28 -11.80 37.69
N PHE A 72 10.37 -12.58 37.75
CA PHE A 72 10.64 -13.64 36.79
C PHE A 72 9.66 -14.82 36.94
N GLN A 73 9.28 -15.14 38.18
CA GLN A 73 8.30 -16.18 38.47
C GLN A 73 6.92 -15.79 37.91
N ILE A 74 6.45 -14.55 38.18
CA ILE A 74 5.17 -14.03 37.69
C ILE A 74 5.15 -14.01 36.16
N THR A 75 6.18 -13.44 35.52
CA THR A 75 6.27 -13.38 34.05
C THR A 75 6.25 -14.77 33.43
N THR A 76 7.05 -15.70 33.95
CA THR A 76 7.10 -17.08 33.46
C THR A 76 5.75 -17.78 33.62
N GLU A 77 5.07 -17.59 34.75
CA GLU A 77 3.79 -18.24 35.01
C GLU A 77 2.65 -17.67 34.16
N VAL A 78 2.61 -16.34 33.96
CA VAL A 78 1.62 -15.71 33.05
C VAL A 78 1.84 -16.17 31.62
N LEU A 79 3.10 -16.23 31.16
CA LEU A 79 3.43 -16.74 29.83
C LEU A 79 3.07 -18.22 29.70
N ASP A 80 3.36 -19.04 30.70
CA ASP A 80 3.01 -20.46 30.72
C ASP A 80 1.49 -20.69 30.70
N GLN A 81 0.73 -19.84 31.38
CA GLN A 81 -0.73 -19.90 31.41
C GLN A 81 -1.37 -19.47 30.08
N LYS A 82 -0.85 -18.41 29.44
CA LYS A 82 -1.39 -17.86 28.18
C LYS A 82 -0.95 -18.64 26.95
N TYR A 83 0.30 -19.09 26.93
CA TYR A 83 0.90 -19.78 25.77
C TYR A 83 1.01 -21.30 25.97
N GLY A 84 0.58 -21.79 27.14
CA GLY A 84 0.57 -23.19 27.54
C GLY A 84 1.95 -23.72 27.93
N ARG A 85 2.00 -24.71 28.83
CA ARG A 85 3.19 -25.56 29.06
C ARG A 85 3.54 -26.30 27.78
N ARG A 86 4.34 -25.68 26.91
CA ARG A 86 5.19 -26.44 26.00
C ARG A 86 6.11 -27.24 26.91
N HIS A 87 5.82 -28.53 27.12
CA HIS A 87 6.69 -29.49 27.80
C HIS A 87 7.96 -29.72 26.95
N GLY A 88 8.73 -28.66 26.72
CA GLY A 88 10.05 -28.69 26.13
C GLY A 88 11.05 -28.74 27.27
N LYS A 89 11.90 -29.76 27.27
CA LYS A 89 13.09 -29.83 28.12
C LYS A 89 13.90 -28.55 27.93
N VAL A 90 13.92 -27.65 28.92
CA VAL A 90 14.79 -26.48 28.91
C VAL A 90 16.20 -26.96 29.18
N VAL A 91 16.97 -27.17 28.11
CA VAL A 91 18.41 -27.42 28.22
C VAL A 91 19.06 -26.08 28.50
N ARG A 92 19.55 -25.87 29.73
CA ARG A 92 20.41 -24.73 30.07
C ARG A 92 21.71 -24.87 29.28
N GLY A 93 21.78 -24.23 28.12
CA GLY A 93 22.93 -24.27 27.24
C GLY A 93 24.07 -23.42 27.78
N MET A 94 25.09 -24.06 28.36
CA MET A 94 26.40 -23.43 28.49
C MET A 94 27.04 -23.37 27.10
N GLY A 95 27.10 -22.18 26.50
CA GLY A 95 28.10 -21.85 25.51
C GLY A 95 27.72 -21.98 24.03
N LYS A 96 27.97 -20.86 23.33
CA LYS A 96 28.02 -20.58 21.89
C LYS A 96 26.70 -20.82 21.13
N ALA A 97 26.07 -19.70 20.76
CA ALA A 97 24.90 -19.60 19.90
C ALA A 97 25.04 -20.52 18.67
N ARG A 98 24.38 -21.67 18.75
CA ARG A 98 24.04 -22.44 17.56
C ARG A 98 22.73 -21.83 17.10
N VAL A 99 22.79 -21.12 15.98
CA VAL A 99 21.61 -20.65 15.25
C VAL A 99 20.67 -21.84 15.14
N ARG A 100 19.58 -21.80 15.91
CA ARG A 100 18.48 -22.73 15.75
C ARG A 100 17.83 -22.28 14.46
N GLU A 101 18.15 -22.94 13.36
CA GLU A 101 17.29 -22.90 12.20
C GLU A 101 15.94 -23.42 12.69
N THR A 102 15.05 -22.47 12.99
CA THR A 102 13.65 -22.74 13.22
C THR A 102 13.17 -23.39 11.93
N GLY A 103 13.12 -24.71 11.94
CA GLY A 103 12.51 -25.51 10.91
C GLY A 103 11.04 -25.12 10.81
N ALA A 104 10.78 -24.05 10.06
CA ALA A 104 9.47 -23.73 9.57
C ALA A 104 9.13 -24.84 8.57
N SER A 105 8.33 -25.81 9.00
CA SER A 105 7.74 -26.78 8.05
C SER A 105 6.75 -26.11 7.07
N SER A 106 6.74 -24.78 6.99
CA SER A 106 6.03 -23.94 6.02
C SER A 106 6.94 -23.49 4.84
N SER A 107 8.23 -23.86 4.82
CA SER A 107 9.20 -23.29 3.86
C SER A 107 9.24 -23.92 2.46
N LYS A 108 8.53 -25.04 2.22
CA LYS A 108 8.53 -25.70 0.89
C LYS A 108 7.44 -25.18 -0.05
N SER A 109 6.28 -24.74 0.46
CA SER A 109 5.22 -24.12 -0.37
C SER A 109 5.67 -22.75 -0.90
N THR A 110 6.25 -21.94 -0.01
CA THR A 110 6.61 -20.55 -0.31
C THR A 110 7.76 -20.43 -1.33
N THR A 111 8.68 -21.38 -1.39
CA THR A 111 9.78 -21.34 -2.37
C THR A 111 9.30 -21.65 -3.78
N GLY A 112 8.36 -22.61 -3.93
CA GLY A 112 7.75 -22.93 -5.23
C GLY A 112 6.88 -21.78 -5.74
N GLU A 113 6.08 -21.19 -4.87
CA GLU A 113 5.25 -20.01 -5.15
C GLU A 113 6.09 -18.80 -5.56
N VAL A 114 7.20 -18.52 -4.85
CA VAL A 114 8.11 -17.42 -5.20
C VAL A 114 8.78 -17.64 -6.56
N ASN A 115 9.16 -18.88 -6.89
CA ASN A 115 9.74 -19.20 -8.19
C ASN A 115 8.71 -19.05 -9.32
N ALA A 116 7.49 -19.55 -9.13
CA ALA A 116 6.40 -19.39 -10.11
C ALA A 116 6.08 -17.90 -10.34
N LEU A 117 5.95 -17.12 -9.26
CA LEU A 117 5.69 -15.68 -9.33
C LEU A 117 6.84 -14.94 -10.04
N LYS A 118 8.08 -15.36 -9.83
CA LYS A 118 9.24 -14.77 -10.50
C LYS A 118 9.19 -15.00 -12.01
N GLU A 119 8.83 -16.20 -12.46
CA GLU A 119 8.66 -16.51 -13.89
C GLU A 119 7.50 -15.70 -14.51
N GLU A 120 6.38 -15.55 -13.81
CA GLU A 120 5.26 -14.70 -14.24
C GLU A 120 5.68 -13.23 -14.39
N VAL A 121 6.41 -12.69 -13.40
CA VAL A 121 6.93 -11.31 -13.46
C VAL A 121 7.88 -11.13 -14.64
N THR A 122 8.75 -12.10 -14.95
CA THR A 122 9.63 -12.01 -16.12
C THR A 122 8.85 -12.05 -17.43
N THR A 123 7.79 -12.85 -17.50
CA THR A 123 6.92 -12.96 -18.68
C THR A 123 6.15 -11.66 -18.91
N LEU A 124 5.52 -11.12 -17.87
CA LEU A 124 4.79 -9.85 -17.93
C LEU A 124 5.71 -8.69 -18.30
N LYS A 125 6.94 -8.67 -17.76
CA LYS A 125 7.94 -7.67 -18.14
C LYS A 125 8.32 -7.75 -19.62
N GLY A 126 8.43 -8.96 -20.18
CA GLY A 126 8.63 -9.17 -21.61
C GLY A 126 7.47 -8.67 -22.45
N GLN A 127 6.23 -8.94 -22.03
CA GLN A 127 5.03 -8.44 -22.71
C GLN A 127 4.93 -6.92 -22.70
N LEU A 128 5.23 -6.28 -21.57
CA LEU A 128 5.25 -4.82 -21.46
C LEU A 128 6.29 -4.19 -22.40
N ALA A 129 7.49 -4.77 -22.50
CA ALA A 129 8.51 -4.28 -23.43
C ALA A 129 8.06 -4.40 -24.89
N ALA A 130 7.42 -5.51 -25.27
CA ALA A 130 6.88 -5.68 -26.62
C ALA A 130 5.74 -4.69 -26.91
N GLN A 131 4.88 -4.41 -25.93
CA GLN A 131 3.80 -3.44 -26.06
C GLN A 131 4.33 -2.00 -26.20
N ASP A 132 5.38 -1.64 -25.47
CA ASP A 132 6.01 -0.32 -25.57
C ASP A 132 6.58 -0.07 -26.98
N GLU A 133 7.29 -1.06 -27.54
CA GLU A 133 7.78 -1.00 -28.92
C GLU A 133 6.64 -0.90 -29.94
N GLN A 134 5.53 -1.62 -29.71
CA GLN A 134 4.35 -1.52 -30.58
C GLN A 134 3.73 -0.11 -30.55
N ILE A 135 3.59 0.48 -29.36
CA ILE A 135 3.05 1.84 -29.20
C ILE A 135 3.95 2.86 -29.88
N LYS A 136 5.28 2.69 -29.76
CA LYS A 136 6.26 3.55 -30.40
C LYS A 136 6.17 3.47 -31.92
N ALA A 137 6.15 2.26 -32.49
CA ALA A 137 5.99 2.05 -33.92
C ALA A 137 4.67 2.65 -34.45
N GLN A 138 3.56 2.48 -33.70
CA GLN A 138 2.28 3.08 -34.05
C GLN A 138 2.33 4.61 -34.02
N SER A 139 3.02 5.20 -33.03
CA SER A 139 3.18 6.65 -32.91
C SER A 139 4.00 7.23 -34.05
N GLU A 140 5.07 6.56 -34.46
CA GLU A 140 5.88 6.92 -35.62
C GLU A 140 5.06 6.83 -36.92
N GLN A 141 4.24 5.79 -37.07
CA GLN A 141 3.32 5.65 -38.21
C GLN A 141 2.31 6.80 -38.29
N MET A 142 1.67 7.17 -37.17
CA MET A 142 0.72 8.30 -37.14
C MET A 142 1.41 9.62 -37.47
N ARG A 143 2.66 9.80 -37.03
CA ARG A 143 3.46 10.99 -37.37
C ARG A 143 3.73 11.06 -38.87
N ALA A 144 4.17 9.97 -39.48
CA ALA A 144 4.40 9.89 -40.92
C ALA A 144 3.11 10.15 -41.72
N GLN A 145 1.96 9.61 -41.27
CA GLN A 145 0.66 9.90 -41.89
C GLN A 145 0.28 11.38 -41.78
N SER A 146 0.54 12.02 -40.64
CA SER A 146 0.28 13.45 -40.45
C SER A 146 1.15 14.31 -41.36
N GLU A 147 2.42 13.95 -41.53
CA GLU A 147 3.34 14.61 -42.46
C GLU A 147 2.91 14.43 -43.92
N HIS A 148 2.42 13.24 -44.30
CA HIS A 148 1.85 12.99 -45.63
C HIS A 148 0.64 13.88 -45.91
N ILE A 149 -0.33 13.93 -44.99
CA ILE A 149 -1.53 14.77 -45.14
C ILE A 149 -1.14 16.25 -45.25
N LYS A 150 -0.12 16.70 -44.51
CA LYS A 150 0.37 18.07 -44.60
C LYS A 150 0.94 18.37 -45.99
N ALA A 151 1.77 17.48 -46.53
CA ALA A 151 2.34 17.63 -47.86
C ALA A 151 1.26 17.65 -48.96
N GLU A 152 0.26 16.77 -48.86
CA GLU A 152 -0.89 16.73 -49.78
C GLU A 152 -1.70 18.04 -49.75
N ASN A 153 -1.94 18.59 -48.56
CA ASN A 153 -2.61 19.88 -48.41
C ASN A 153 -1.81 21.05 -49.00
N GLU A 154 -0.48 21.06 -48.82
CA GLU A 154 0.38 22.06 -49.44
C GLU A 154 0.37 21.95 -50.97
N GLN A 155 0.35 20.74 -51.52
CA GLN A 155 0.22 20.50 -52.96
C GLN A 155 -1.11 21.02 -53.50
N MET A 156 -2.23 20.69 -52.85
CA MET A 156 -3.55 21.21 -53.24
C MET A 156 -3.62 22.73 -53.19
N ARG A 157 -2.94 23.36 -52.21
CA ARG A 157 -2.88 24.83 -52.12
C ARG A 157 -2.10 25.44 -53.29
N ALA A 158 -0.96 24.86 -53.66
CA ALA A 158 -0.17 25.30 -54.80
C ALA A 158 -0.93 25.15 -56.12
N GLU A 159 -1.66 24.04 -56.31
CA GLU A 159 -2.50 23.82 -57.49
C GLU A 159 -3.63 24.85 -57.58
N ASN A 160 -4.30 25.15 -56.47
CA ASN A 160 -5.33 26.20 -56.42
C ASN A 160 -4.75 27.60 -56.74
N GLU A 161 -3.55 27.92 -56.25
CA GLU A 161 -2.87 29.18 -56.59
C GLU A 161 -2.50 29.24 -58.08
N GLN A 162 -2.03 28.15 -58.66
CA GLN A 162 -1.77 28.05 -60.09
C GLN A 162 -3.05 28.26 -60.90
N MET A 163 -4.14 27.60 -60.52
CA MET A 163 -5.44 27.75 -61.20
C MET A 163 -5.93 29.20 -61.14
N ARG A 164 -5.80 29.85 -59.97
CA ARG A 164 -6.14 31.26 -59.79
C ARG A 164 -5.30 32.17 -60.67
N ALA A 165 -4.00 31.89 -60.81
CA ALA A 165 -3.11 32.62 -61.70
C ALA A 165 -3.49 32.44 -63.18
N GLN A 166 -3.83 31.22 -63.60
CA GLN A 166 -4.31 30.93 -64.95
C GLN A 166 -5.61 31.67 -65.26
N MET A 167 -6.60 31.61 -64.35
CA MET A 167 -7.85 32.35 -64.49
C MET A 167 -7.60 33.86 -64.59
N SER A 168 -6.68 34.39 -63.79
CA SER A 168 -6.31 35.81 -63.85
C SER A 168 -5.73 36.20 -65.21
N MET A 169 -4.81 35.39 -65.77
CA MET A 169 -4.26 35.62 -67.10
C MET A 169 -5.34 35.60 -68.19
N ILE A 170 -6.28 34.65 -68.13
CA ILE A 170 -7.38 34.56 -69.09
C ILE A 170 -8.27 35.80 -69.02
N VAL A 171 -8.66 36.23 -67.82
CA VAL A 171 -9.48 37.43 -67.62
C VAL A 171 -8.78 38.67 -68.18
N GLN A 172 -7.48 38.82 -67.94
CA GLN A 172 -6.69 39.92 -68.49
C GLN A 172 -6.62 39.86 -70.02
N ALA A 173 -6.37 38.70 -70.61
CA ALA A 173 -6.30 38.49 -72.05
C ALA A 173 -7.64 38.80 -72.76
N LEU A 174 -8.77 38.44 -72.16
CA LEU A 174 -10.10 38.76 -72.67
C LEU A 174 -10.38 40.27 -72.59
N ALA A 175 -9.99 40.93 -71.49
CA ALA A 175 -10.17 42.37 -71.31
C ALA A 175 -9.40 43.18 -72.38
N VAL A 176 -8.17 42.79 -72.72
CA VAL A 176 -7.38 43.47 -73.78
C VAL A 176 -7.89 43.17 -75.19
N SER A 177 -8.57 42.03 -75.38
CA SER A 177 -9.11 41.64 -76.69
C SER A 177 -10.47 42.27 -77.00
N GLY A 178 -11.06 43.04 -76.08
CA GLY A 178 -12.36 43.70 -76.28
C GLY A 178 -13.57 42.75 -76.33
N LEU A 179 -13.38 41.47 -75.99
CA LEU A 179 -14.43 40.46 -75.94
C LEU A 179 -15.20 40.61 -74.61
N GLN A 180 -16.20 41.50 -74.57
CA GLN A 180 -17.09 41.60 -73.41
C GLN A 180 -18.00 40.37 -73.33
N ILE A 181 -17.63 39.41 -72.48
CA ILE A 181 -18.53 38.33 -72.07
C ILE A 181 -19.27 38.82 -70.82
N GLN A 182 -20.59 39.01 -70.91
CA GLN A 182 -21.43 39.28 -69.74
C GLN A 182 -21.35 38.09 -68.78
N LEU A 183 -20.90 38.33 -67.55
CA LEU A 183 -20.95 37.33 -66.47
C LEU A 183 -22.42 37.00 -66.15
N PRO A 184 -22.83 35.72 -66.16
CA PRO A 184 -24.13 35.33 -65.62
C PRO A 184 -24.16 35.70 -64.12
N ALA A 185 -25.24 36.34 -63.69
CA ALA A 185 -25.45 36.62 -62.27
C ALA A 185 -25.39 35.30 -61.47
N PRO A 186 -24.70 35.24 -60.32
CA PRO A 186 -24.71 34.06 -59.47
C PRO A 186 -26.15 33.79 -59.03
N ASP A 187 -26.73 32.70 -59.52
CA ASP A 187 -28.09 32.32 -59.17
C ASP A 187 -28.08 31.76 -57.74
N LEU A 188 -28.28 32.66 -56.78
CA LEU A 188 -28.44 32.35 -55.37
C LEU A 188 -29.83 31.74 -55.16
N THR A 189 -30.05 30.54 -55.70
CA THR A 189 -31.11 29.68 -55.19
C THR A 189 -30.50 28.86 -54.03
N PRO A 190 -30.90 29.12 -52.77
CA PRO A 190 -30.44 28.28 -51.67
C PRO A 190 -30.93 26.84 -51.90
N PRO A 191 -30.07 25.82 -51.78
CA PRO A 191 -30.51 24.45 -51.94
C PRO A 191 -31.55 24.13 -50.88
N SER A 192 -32.74 23.74 -51.34
CA SER A 192 -33.85 23.37 -50.48
C SER A 192 -33.58 22.03 -49.80
N THR A 193 -33.90 22.01 -48.50
CA THR A 193 -34.20 20.86 -47.64
C THR A 193 -33.08 19.84 -47.35
N SER A 194 -32.36 20.07 -46.26
CA SER A 194 -31.84 18.97 -45.44
C SER A 194 -32.92 18.57 -44.44
N GLN A 195 -33.60 17.45 -44.71
CA GLN A 195 -34.50 16.79 -43.77
C GLN A 195 -33.66 16.17 -42.63
N PRO A 196 -34.09 16.26 -41.35
CA PRO A 196 -33.31 15.69 -40.25
C PRO A 196 -33.33 14.15 -40.31
N PRO A 197 -32.23 13.47 -39.95
CA PRO A 197 -32.18 12.01 -39.92
C PRO A 197 -33.09 11.46 -38.80
N HIS A 198 -33.89 10.46 -39.16
CA HIS A 198 -34.75 9.71 -38.24
C HIS A 198 -33.87 8.83 -37.35
N LEU A 199 -34.00 8.96 -36.02
CA LEU A 199 -33.43 8.04 -35.04
C LEU A 199 -34.14 6.68 -35.14
N PRO A 200 -33.43 5.55 -35.17
CA PRO A 200 -34.05 4.26 -34.90
C PRO A 200 -34.14 4.04 -33.39
N ASP A 201 -35.38 3.92 -32.88
CA ASP A 201 -35.65 3.34 -31.57
C ASP A 201 -35.15 1.90 -31.56
N THR A 202 -34.33 1.56 -30.56
CA THR A 202 -33.97 0.16 -30.26
C THR A 202 -34.37 -0.12 -28.82
N GLN A 203 -35.22 -1.13 -28.65
CA GLN A 203 -35.54 -1.78 -27.36
C GLN A 203 -34.37 -2.56 -26.80
#